data_AF-A0A7J7PI17-F1
#
_entry.id   AF-A0A7J7PI17-F1
#
_cell.length_a   1.000
_cell.length_b   1.000
_cell.length_c   1.000
_cell.angle_alpha   90.00
_cell.angle_beta   90.00
_cell.angle_gamma   90.00
#
_symmetry.space_group_name_H-M   'P 1'
#
loop_
_entity.id
_entity.type
_entity.pdbx_description
1 polymer ?
#
loop_
_entity_poly.entity_id
_entity_poly.type
_entity_poly.pdbx_seq_one_letter_code
_entity_poly.pdbx_strand_id
1 'polypeptide(L)'
;MVPLANMSETLATVAMETGELGSSNQESIYFSSWMTMCPHMNHEHSHKYITNATLAPRTKRLVHQARWGHLLTQKMLSRWDKTGQTSSLCLLCGREDGGHHAISGCKALSQTVTLRHNDKLSGVEAEVEKWSHLTLAYIREAVQRNSFTNAA
;
A
#
# COMPACT_ATOMS: atom_id res chain seq x y z
N MET A 1 44.62 7.11 11.97
CA MET A 1 43.16 7.00 11.85
C MET A 1 42.58 7.76 13.04
N VAL A 2 41.92 8.89 12.82
CA VAL A 2 41.41 9.75 13.91
C VAL A 2 40.07 9.18 14.37
N PRO A 3 39.85 8.89 15.67
CA PRO A 3 38.58 8.39 16.16
C PRO A 3 37.50 9.47 16.02
N LEU A 4 36.34 9.12 15.45
CA LEU A 4 35.20 10.02 15.35
C LEU A 4 34.57 10.18 16.73
N ALA A 5 34.62 11.40 17.27
CA ALA A 5 34.14 11.72 18.62
C ALA A 5 32.62 11.54 18.80
N ASN A 6 31.85 11.50 17.71
CA ASN A 6 30.42 11.24 17.74
C ASN A 6 29.99 10.37 16.55
N MET A 7 30.18 9.05 16.69
CA MET A 7 29.83 8.10 15.62
C MET A 7 28.37 8.21 15.18
N SER A 8 27.41 8.50 16.06
CA SER A 8 25.99 8.50 15.65
C SER A 8 25.65 9.66 14.73
N GLU A 9 26.14 10.87 15.02
CA GLU A 9 25.94 12.06 14.18
C GLU A 9 26.71 11.94 12.89
N THR A 10 27.96 11.46 12.92
CA THR A 10 28.73 11.27 11.69
C THR A 10 28.16 10.14 10.83
N LEU A 11 27.65 9.05 11.41
CA LEU A 11 26.97 8.00 10.66
C LEU A 11 25.64 8.49 10.09
N ALA A 12 24.88 9.30 10.83
CA ALA A 12 23.66 9.91 10.31
C ALA A 12 23.95 10.85 9.14
N THR A 13 24.97 11.71 9.26
CA THR A 13 25.41 12.61 8.18
C THR A 13 25.92 11.84 6.98
N VAL A 14 26.80 10.84 7.16
CA VAL A 14 27.27 9.99 6.07
C VAL A 14 26.12 9.21 5.44
N ALA A 15 25.19 8.67 6.23
CA ALA A 15 24.00 7.99 5.71
C ALA A 15 23.03 8.94 5.01
N MET A 16 22.97 10.22 5.37
CA MET A 16 22.19 11.23 4.65
C MET A 16 22.89 11.69 3.36
N GLU A 17 24.22 11.83 3.38
CA GLU A 17 25.04 12.22 2.23
C GLU A 17 25.18 11.09 1.20
N THR A 18 25.14 9.83 1.63
CA THR A 18 25.25 8.65 0.76
C THR A 18 23.91 7.96 0.50
N GLY A 19 22.84 8.32 1.21
CA GLY A 19 21.69 7.44 1.42
C GLY A 19 20.34 8.01 1.06
N GLU A 20 20.21 8.67 -0.09
CA GLU A 20 18.89 8.61 -0.74
C GLU A 20 18.62 7.21 -1.33
N LEU A 21 19.68 6.42 -1.60
CA LEU A 21 19.58 5.15 -2.33
C LEU A 21 20.15 3.93 -1.58
N GLY A 22 21.02 4.11 -0.58
CA GLY A 22 21.61 3.00 0.19
C GLY A 22 22.22 1.91 -0.71
N SER A 23 22.01 0.63 -0.37
CA SER A 23 22.47 -0.53 -1.14
C SER A 23 21.52 -0.95 -2.27
N SER A 24 20.67 -0.06 -2.79
CA SER A 24 19.74 -0.40 -3.86
C SER A 24 20.48 -0.72 -5.16
N ASN A 25 20.03 -1.75 -5.88
CA ASN A 25 20.59 -2.09 -7.19
C ASN A 25 20.17 -1.04 -8.22
N GLN A 26 21.06 -0.09 -8.47
CA GLN A 26 20.85 1.03 -9.40
C GLN A 26 20.83 0.60 -10.88
N GLU A 27 21.25 -0.63 -11.18
CA GLU A 27 21.20 -1.19 -12.53
C GLU A 27 19.88 -1.94 -12.81
N SER A 28 19.00 -2.06 -11.82
CA SER A 28 17.72 -2.75 -11.97
C SER A 28 16.71 -1.95 -12.82
N ILE A 29 15.83 -2.65 -13.53
CA ILE A 29 14.70 -2.06 -14.27
C ILE A 29 13.79 -1.24 -13.34
N TYR A 30 13.64 -1.68 -12.09
CA TYR A 30 12.85 -0.95 -11.10
C TYR A 30 13.47 0.42 -10.79
N PHE A 31 14.79 0.45 -10.56
CA PHE A 31 15.51 1.69 -10.27
C PHE A 31 15.48 2.65 -11.46
N SER A 32 15.74 2.16 -12.67
CA SER A 32 15.71 3.01 -13.87
C SER A 32 14.30 3.57 -14.14
N SER A 33 13.27 2.76 -13.95
CA SER A 33 11.87 3.21 -14.07
C SER A 33 11.50 4.23 -12.98
N TRP A 34 11.94 4.02 -11.75
CA TRP A 34 11.73 4.95 -10.64
C TRP A 34 12.45 6.28 -10.88
N MET A 35 13.72 6.27 -11.29
CA MET A 35 14.48 7.47 -11.63
C MET A 35 13.83 8.26 -12.78
N THR A 36 13.29 7.58 -13.78
CA THR A 36 12.55 8.23 -14.88
C THR A 36 11.28 8.93 -14.37
N MET A 37 10.60 8.34 -13.39
CA MET A 37 9.40 8.92 -12.80
C MET A 37 9.67 9.95 -11.69
N CYS A 38 10.88 9.94 -11.10
CA CYS A 38 11.27 10.75 -9.95
C CYS A 38 10.98 12.25 -10.13
N PRO A 39 11.33 12.89 -11.27
CA PRO A 39 11.02 14.30 -11.50
C PRO A 39 9.52 14.62 -11.60
N HIS A 40 8.70 13.61 -11.86
CA HIS A 40 7.24 13.74 -11.98
C HIS A 40 6.51 13.40 -10.68
N MET A 41 7.22 12.90 -9.67
CA MET A 41 6.67 12.61 -8.35
C MET A 41 6.86 13.80 -7.42
N ASN A 42 5.78 14.22 -6.76
CA ASN A 42 5.91 15.20 -5.70
C ASN A 42 6.28 14.48 -4.38
N HIS A 43 7.57 14.40 -4.13
CA HIS A 43 8.15 13.72 -2.95
C HIS A 43 7.66 14.31 -1.63
N GLU A 44 7.36 15.62 -1.61
CA GLU A 44 6.86 16.33 -0.43
C GLU A 44 5.53 15.75 0.06
N HIS A 45 4.57 15.47 -0.85
CA HIS A 45 3.25 14.96 -0.44
C HIS A 45 3.19 13.43 -0.32
N SER A 46 4.18 12.71 -0.87
CA SER A 46 4.21 11.24 -0.94
C SER A 46 4.08 10.52 0.41
N HIS A 47 4.38 11.23 1.51
CA HIS A 47 4.29 10.74 2.89
C HIS A 47 3.45 11.63 3.81
N LYS A 48 2.86 12.73 3.31
CA LYS A 48 2.10 13.68 4.17
C LYS A 48 0.93 13.04 4.90
N TYR A 49 0.36 11.96 4.36
CA TYR A 49 -0.71 11.22 5.03
C TYR A 49 -0.30 10.63 6.41
N ILE A 50 0.99 10.38 6.63
CA ILE A 50 1.49 9.83 7.90
C ILE A 50 1.32 10.85 9.02
N THR A 51 1.74 12.10 8.77
CA THR A 51 1.70 13.19 9.75
C THR A 51 0.39 13.97 9.76
N ASN A 52 -0.49 13.77 8.77
CA ASN A 52 -1.78 14.46 8.72
C ASN A 52 -2.65 14.11 9.94
N ALA A 53 -2.94 15.10 10.79
CA ALA A 53 -3.75 14.93 12.00
C ALA A 53 -5.25 14.72 11.73
N THR A 54 -5.75 15.11 10.55
CA THR A 54 -7.18 14.96 10.20
C THR A 54 -7.52 13.52 9.77
N LEU A 55 -6.51 12.73 9.40
CA LEU A 55 -6.70 11.34 8.97
C LEU A 55 -6.84 10.41 10.18
N ALA A 56 -7.90 9.61 10.18
CA ALA A 56 -8.06 8.54 11.15
C ALA A 56 -6.88 7.53 11.07
N PRO A 57 -6.41 6.98 12.19
CA PRO A 57 -5.32 5.99 12.20
C PRO A 57 -5.58 4.77 11.29
N ARG A 58 -6.84 4.34 11.20
CA ARG A 58 -7.26 3.25 10.31
C ARG A 58 -7.01 3.61 8.84
N THR A 59 -7.36 4.82 8.42
CA THR A 59 -7.16 5.31 7.06
C THR A 59 -5.67 5.38 6.73
N LYS A 60 -4.84 5.92 7.65
CA LYS A 60 -3.38 5.94 7.48
C LYS A 60 -2.80 4.53 7.27
N ARG A 61 -3.26 3.56 8.08
CA ARG A 61 -2.86 2.15 7.94
C ARG A 61 -3.25 1.58 6.58
N LEU A 62 -4.48 1.82 6.12
CA LEU A 62 -4.94 1.31 4.83
C LEU A 62 -4.20 1.95 3.65
N VAL A 63 -3.95 3.26 3.68
CA VAL A 63 -3.12 3.96 2.68
C VAL A 63 -1.71 3.39 2.65
N HIS A 64 -1.14 3.12 3.83
CA HIS A 64 0.17 2.48 3.93
C HIS A 64 0.16 1.07 3.32
N GLN A 65 -0.85 0.25 3.67
CA GLN A 65 -1.01 -1.09 3.09
C GLN A 65 -1.20 -1.03 1.56
N ALA A 66 -1.94 -0.05 1.05
CA ALA A 66 -2.17 0.15 -0.38
C ALA A 66 -0.87 0.42 -1.12
N ARG A 67 -0.01 1.25 -0.53
CA ARG A 67 1.29 1.59 -1.08
C ARG A 67 2.22 0.38 -1.22
N TRP A 68 2.20 -0.51 -0.24
CA TRP A 68 3.08 -1.69 -0.20
C TRP A 68 2.44 -2.95 -0.78
N GLY A 69 1.22 -2.88 -1.30
CA GLY A 69 0.51 -4.05 -1.83
C GLY A 69 0.12 -5.07 -0.75
N HIS A 70 0.03 -4.61 0.50
CA HIS A 70 -0.41 -5.39 1.66
C HIS A 70 -1.91 -5.24 1.93
N LEU A 71 -2.62 -4.58 1.03
CA LEU A 71 -4.07 -4.56 1.03
C LEU A 71 -4.59 -5.99 0.83
N LEU A 72 -5.53 -6.41 1.68
CA LEU A 72 -6.15 -7.74 1.64
C LEU A 72 -6.98 -7.98 0.36
N THR A 73 -6.41 -8.67 -0.62
CA THR A 73 -7.04 -8.83 -1.95
C THR A 73 -8.06 -9.97 -2.00
N GLN A 74 -8.94 -9.95 -2.99
CA GLN A 74 -9.88 -11.05 -3.25
C GLN A 74 -9.18 -12.36 -3.56
N LYS A 75 -8.02 -12.32 -4.23
CA LYS A 75 -7.17 -13.50 -4.43
C LYS A 75 -6.66 -14.11 -3.12
N MET A 76 -6.43 -13.30 -2.08
CA MET A 76 -6.08 -13.82 -0.76
C MET A 76 -7.30 -14.44 -0.08
N LEU A 77 -8.45 -13.77 -0.16
CA LEU A 77 -9.70 -14.26 0.41
C LEU A 77 -10.16 -15.58 -0.22
N SER A 78 -10.08 -15.69 -1.55
CA SER A 78 -10.45 -16.90 -2.29
C SER A 78 -9.57 -18.11 -1.94
N ARG A 79 -8.36 -17.90 -1.40
CA ARG A 79 -7.49 -18.99 -0.92
C ARG A 79 -7.94 -19.54 0.43
N TRP A 80 -8.64 -18.73 1.22
CA TRP A 80 -9.13 -19.10 2.56
C TRP A 80 -10.60 -19.47 2.57
N ASP A 81 -11.32 -19.20 1.49
CA ASP A 81 -12.70 -19.58 1.34
C ASP A 81 -12.85 -21.06 0.97
N LYS A 82 -13.46 -21.80 1.90
CA LYS A 82 -13.82 -23.20 1.71
C LYS A 82 -15.18 -23.39 1.06
N THR A 83 -15.97 -22.32 0.94
CA THR A 83 -17.33 -22.34 0.38
C THR A 83 -17.34 -22.16 -1.15
N GLY A 84 -16.22 -21.70 -1.73
CA GLY A 84 -16.10 -21.42 -3.17
C GLY A 84 -16.92 -20.21 -3.64
N GLN A 85 -17.37 -19.37 -2.72
CA GLN A 85 -18.18 -18.19 -2.99
C GLN A 85 -17.34 -16.93 -3.24
N THR A 86 -16.05 -16.91 -2.87
CA THR A 86 -15.13 -15.86 -3.32
C THR A 86 -14.59 -16.13 -4.71
N SER A 87 -14.53 -15.06 -5.48
CA SER A 87 -13.78 -15.00 -6.72
C SER A 87 -12.36 -14.51 -6.46
N SER A 88 -11.41 -14.92 -7.30
CA SER A 88 -10.08 -14.29 -7.38
C SER A 88 -10.10 -12.96 -8.13
N LEU A 89 -11.27 -12.52 -8.59
CA LEU A 89 -11.46 -11.27 -9.32
C LEU A 89 -11.68 -10.08 -8.37
N CYS A 90 -11.13 -8.92 -8.74
CA CYS A 90 -11.27 -7.70 -7.99
C CYS A 90 -12.71 -7.18 -8.03
N LEU A 91 -13.27 -6.84 -6.87
CA LEU A 91 -14.64 -6.30 -6.75
C LEU A 91 -14.84 -4.94 -7.41
N LEU A 92 -13.76 -4.19 -7.69
CA LEU A 92 -13.87 -2.85 -8.27
C LEU A 92 -13.82 -2.84 -9.80
N CYS A 93 -13.12 -3.80 -10.41
CA CYS A 93 -12.86 -3.77 -11.86
C CYS A 93 -13.06 -5.13 -12.56
N GLY A 94 -13.34 -6.20 -11.82
CA GLY A 94 -13.58 -7.54 -12.35
C GLY A 94 -12.36 -8.26 -12.94
N ARG A 95 -11.14 -7.72 -12.81
CA ARG A 95 -9.90 -8.35 -13.29
C ARG A 95 -9.29 -9.26 -12.23
N GLU A 96 -8.34 -10.12 -12.62
CA GLU A 96 -7.60 -10.93 -11.65
C GLU A 96 -6.97 -10.04 -10.56
N ASP A 97 -7.27 -10.35 -9.31
CA ASP A 97 -6.84 -9.57 -8.16
C ASP A 97 -5.50 -10.06 -7.60
N GLY A 98 -4.83 -9.20 -6.84
CA GLY A 98 -3.54 -9.50 -6.22
C GLY A 98 -2.79 -8.22 -5.86
N GLY A 99 -1.70 -8.34 -5.09
CA GLY A 99 -0.95 -7.17 -4.62
C GLY A 99 -0.50 -6.24 -5.75
N HIS A 100 0.03 -6.79 -6.85
CA HIS A 100 0.41 -6.01 -8.02
C HIS A 100 -0.79 -5.33 -8.69
N HIS A 101 -1.91 -6.04 -8.82
CA HIS A 101 -3.14 -5.46 -9.34
C HIS A 101 -3.64 -4.30 -8.45
N ALA A 102 -3.63 -4.46 -7.12
CA ALA A 102 -4.07 -3.44 -6.18
C ALA A 102 -3.18 -2.18 -6.20
N ILE A 103 -1.86 -2.33 -6.41
CA ILE A 103 -0.92 -1.20 -6.45
C ILE A 103 -0.97 -0.44 -7.78
N SER A 104 -0.98 -1.14 -8.92
CA SER A 104 -0.74 -0.52 -10.23
C SER A 104 -1.67 -0.99 -11.34
N GLY A 105 -2.41 -2.08 -11.16
CA GLY A 105 -3.26 -2.65 -12.21
C GLY A 105 -4.74 -2.25 -12.14
N CYS A 106 -5.23 -1.83 -10.97
CA CYS A 106 -6.63 -1.55 -10.74
C CYS A 106 -6.96 -0.11 -11.12
N LYS A 107 -7.69 0.08 -12.22
CA LYS A 107 -8.14 1.42 -12.68
C LYS A 107 -8.95 2.19 -11.62
N ALA A 108 -9.66 1.47 -10.75
CA ALA A 108 -10.45 2.07 -9.66
C ALA A 108 -9.62 2.44 -8.43
N LEU A 109 -8.37 1.96 -8.34
CA LEU A 109 -7.41 2.34 -7.29
C LEU A 109 -6.24 3.16 -7.86
N SER A 110 -6.08 3.27 -9.18
CA SER A 110 -4.99 4.03 -9.78
C SER A 110 -5.05 5.51 -9.41
N GLN A 111 -6.24 6.04 -9.10
CA GLN A 111 -6.38 7.40 -8.61
C GLN A 111 -5.79 7.56 -7.20
N THR A 112 -5.87 6.55 -6.31
CA THR A 112 -5.16 6.60 -5.01
C THR A 112 -3.66 6.80 -5.15
N VAL A 113 -3.04 6.27 -6.22
CA VAL A 113 -1.62 6.49 -6.53
C VAL A 113 -1.37 7.94 -6.92
N THR A 114 -2.22 8.55 -7.73
CA THR A 114 -2.07 9.96 -8.11
C THR A 114 -2.40 10.90 -6.94
N LEU A 115 -3.46 10.61 -6.18
CA LEU A 115 -3.98 11.44 -5.10
C LEU A 115 -3.06 11.43 -3.86
N ARG A 116 -2.33 10.33 -3.59
CA ARG A 116 -1.31 10.30 -2.51
C ARG A 116 -0.05 11.11 -2.84
N HIS A 117 0.23 11.32 -4.13
CA HIS A 117 1.37 12.08 -4.60
C HIS A 117 0.98 13.55 -4.89
N ASN A 118 -0.28 13.92 -4.72
CA ASN A 118 -0.78 15.29 -4.88
C ASN A 118 -1.30 15.83 -3.54
N ASP A 119 -1.51 17.14 -3.42
CA ASP A 119 -1.99 17.79 -2.19
C ASP A 119 -3.40 17.38 -1.73
N LYS A 120 -4.11 16.56 -2.53
CA LYS A 120 -5.50 16.14 -2.29
C LYS A 120 -5.58 14.76 -1.64
N LEU A 121 -5.09 14.65 -0.41
CA LEU A 121 -5.19 13.43 0.40
C LEU A 121 -6.65 13.00 0.67
N SER A 122 -7.60 13.92 0.67
CA SER A 122 -9.03 13.66 0.93
C SER A 122 -9.68 12.69 -0.07
N GLY A 123 -9.19 12.61 -1.30
CA GLY A 123 -9.70 11.67 -2.30
C GLY A 123 -9.18 10.25 -2.14
N VAL A 124 -8.01 10.07 -1.51
CA VAL A 124 -7.42 8.75 -1.24
C VAL A 124 -8.29 7.98 -0.24
N GLU A 125 -8.84 8.68 0.75
CA GLU A 125 -9.64 8.09 1.82
C GLU A 125 -10.87 7.38 1.27
N ALA A 126 -11.65 8.06 0.44
CA ALA A 126 -12.90 7.54 -0.09
C ALA A 126 -12.70 6.26 -0.93
N GLU A 127 -11.65 6.21 -1.77
CA GLU A 127 -11.37 5.04 -2.59
C GLU A 127 -10.84 3.84 -1.78
N VAL A 128 -9.90 4.09 -0.86
CA VAL A 128 -9.33 3.04 -0.01
C VAL A 128 -10.36 2.51 0.99
N GLU A 129 -11.21 3.38 1.52
CA GLU A 129 -12.29 3.02 2.43
C GLU A 129 -13.37 2.20 1.72
N LYS A 130 -13.80 2.61 0.52
CA LYS A 130 -14.73 1.83 -0.31
C LYS A 130 -14.23 0.41 -0.54
N TRP A 131 -12.95 0.26 -0.85
CA TRP A 131 -12.34 -1.05 -1.03
C TRP A 131 -12.27 -1.84 0.28
N SER A 132 -11.84 -1.21 1.38
CA SER A 132 -11.80 -1.84 2.71
C SER A 132 -13.19 -2.31 3.16
N HIS A 133 -14.24 -1.53 2.93
CA HIS A 133 -15.61 -1.90 3.29
C HIS A 133 -16.10 -3.12 2.54
N LEU A 134 -15.85 -3.21 1.23
CA LEU A 134 -16.25 -4.35 0.41
C LEU A 134 -15.53 -5.64 0.88
N THR A 135 -14.22 -5.55 1.12
CA THR A 135 -13.43 -6.68 1.62
C THR A 135 -13.84 -7.09 3.04
N LEU A 136 -14.10 -6.14 3.94
CA LEU A 136 -14.52 -6.43 5.32
C LEU A 136 -15.96 -6.94 5.41
N ALA A 137 -16.87 -6.47 4.57
CA ALA A 137 -18.22 -6.99 4.46
C ALA A 137 -18.19 -8.47 4.07
N TYR A 138 -17.37 -8.82 3.07
CA TYR A 138 -17.16 -10.21 2.69
C TYR A 138 -16.60 -11.05 3.84
N ILE A 139 -15.56 -10.58 4.55
CA ILE A 139 -15.01 -11.32 5.70
C ILE A 139 -16.06 -11.54 6.78
N ARG A 140 -16.87 -10.51 7.11
CA ARG A 140 -17.94 -10.64 8.11
C ARG A 140 -18.97 -11.68 7.69
N GLU A 141 -19.41 -11.66 6.43
CA GLU A 141 -20.34 -12.66 5.90
C GLU A 141 -19.72 -14.06 5.91
N ALA A 142 -18.46 -14.21 5.46
CA ALA A 142 -17.76 -15.49 5.42
C ALA A 142 -17.52 -16.06 6.83
N VAL A 143 -17.19 -15.21 7.81
CA VAL A 143 -17.06 -15.58 9.23
C VAL A 143 -18.41 -15.99 9.80
N GLN A 144 -19.48 -15.21 9.56
CA GLN A 144 -20.82 -15.57 10.03
C GLN A 144 -21.28 -16.91 9.45
N ARG A 145 -21.04 -17.17 8.17
CA ARG A 145 -21.38 -18.46 7.52
C ARG A 145 -20.54 -19.63 8.05
N ASN A 146 -19.25 -19.42 8.33
CA ASN A 146 -18.39 -20.45 8.93
C ASN A 146 -18.58 -20.65 10.44
N SER A 147 -19.21 -19.70 11.13
CA SER A 147 -19.54 -19.83 12.56
C SER A 147 -20.63 -20.87 12.83
N PHE A 148 -21.31 -21.35 11.77
CA PHE A 148 -22.34 -22.40 11.85
C PHE A 148 -21.88 -23.77 11.32
N THR A 149 -20.62 -23.91 10.87
CA THR A 149 -20.12 -25.18 10.30
C THR A 149 -19.18 -25.97 11.23
N ASN A 150 -18.88 -25.46 12.42
CA ASN A 150 -18.10 -26.19 13.45
C ASN A 150 -18.98 -26.76 14.60
N ALA A 151 -20.28 -26.90 14.37
CA ALA A 151 -21.20 -27.61 15.26
C ALA A 151 -21.78 -28.84 14.54
N ALA A 152 -20.91 -29.78 14.19
CA ALA A 152 -21.28 -31.14 13.76
C ALA A 152 -20.18 -32.11 14.17
#